data_AF-A0A8H6MJ15-F1
#
_entry.id   AF-A0A8H6MJ15-F1
#
_cell.length_a   1.000
_cell.length_b   1.000
_cell.length_c   1.000
_cell.angle_alpha   90.00
_cell.angle_beta   90.00
_cell.angle_gamma   90.00
#
_symmetry.space_group_name_H-M   'P 1'
#
loop_
_entity.id
_entity.type
_entity.pdbx_description
1 polymer ?
#
loop_
_entity_poly.entity_id
_entity_poly.type
_entity_poly.pdbx_seq_one_letter_code
_entity_poly.pdbx_strand_id
1 'polypeptide(L)'
;MRFSLTFLFHALLISYVNCCFDTGKQGDYGKWLLGKDLATNQEQLAVACGALVGRGEIKFAARERRHFCIQQENGFKWDFQLKYIRSGSRAIGIEECMGGMRKEVKCLRGGQTSYYNWEYM
;
A
#
# COMPACT_ATOMS: atom_id res chain seq x y z
N MET A 1 21.15 0.02 57.08
CA MET A 1 21.36 0.45 55.69
C MET A 1 21.43 -0.77 54.78
N ARG A 2 20.36 -1.08 54.05
CA ARG A 2 20.37 -1.94 52.85
C ARG A 2 19.26 -1.42 51.94
N PHE A 3 19.65 -0.69 50.89
CA PHE A 3 18.76 -0.19 49.85
C PHE A 3 18.51 -1.34 48.86
N SER A 4 17.30 -1.90 48.87
CA SER A 4 16.87 -2.83 47.83
C SER A 4 16.37 -2.02 46.64
N LEU A 5 17.20 -1.92 45.60
CA LEU A 5 16.90 -1.25 44.35
C LEU A 5 16.32 -2.28 43.36
N THR A 6 15.01 -2.49 43.41
CA THR A 6 14.33 -3.39 42.47
C THR A 6 13.99 -2.63 41.19
N PHE A 7 14.75 -2.92 40.14
CA PHE A 7 14.62 -2.35 38.79
C PHE A 7 13.24 -2.62 38.18
N LEU A 8 12.52 -1.55 37.82
CA LEU A 8 11.32 -1.57 36.98
C LEU A 8 11.69 -1.91 35.54
N PHE A 9 11.44 -3.16 35.11
CA PHE A 9 11.47 -3.52 33.68
C PHE A 9 10.16 -3.06 33.02
N HIS A 10 10.22 -1.91 32.35
CA HIS A 10 9.18 -1.44 31.44
C HIS A 10 9.19 -2.30 30.18
N ALA A 11 8.25 -3.23 30.07
CA ALA A 11 7.93 -3.87 28.79
C ALA A 11 7.14 -2.88 27.92
N LEU A 12 7.86 -2.02 27.20
CA LEU A 12 7.31 -1.25 26.08
C LEU A 12 7.01 -2.23 24.95
N LEU A 13 5.79 -2.75 24.94
CA LEU A 13 5.18 -3.33 23.75
C LEU A 13 4.92 -2.19 22.77
N ILE A 14 5.94 -1.82 22.00
CA ILE A 14 5.75 -1.00 20.82
C ILE A 14 5.12 -1.92 19.77
N SER A 15 3.80 -2.01 19.81
CA SER A 15 3.02 -2.43 18.66
C SER A 15 3.38 -1.45 17.55
N TYR A 16 4.26 -1.87 16.63
CA TYR A 16 4.46 -1.19 15.36
C TYR A 16 3.15 -1.30 14.59
N VAL A 17 2.19 -0.45 14.93
CA VAL A 17 1.05 -0.18 14.07
C VAL A 17 1.68 0.38 12.81
N ASN A 18 1.62 -0.39 11.72
CA ASN A 18 1.92 0.09 10.37
C ASN A 18 0.89 1.18 10.04
N CYS A 19 1.08 2.37 10.59
CA CYS A 19 0.30 3.54 10.29
C CYS A 19 0.69 3.97 8.88
N CYS A 20 -0.10 3.51 7.92
CA CYS A 20 -0.17 4.11 6.60
C CYS A 20 -1.15 5.26 6.76
N PHE A 21 -0.70 6.46 6.39
CA PHE A 21 -1.50 7.66 6.63
C PHE A 21 -2.77 7.57 5.79
N ASP A 22 -3.94 7.82 6.41
CA ASP A 22 -5.25 7.75 5.75
C ASP A 22 -5.40 8.73 4.56
N THR A 23 -4.43 9.64 4.39
CA THR A 23 -4.30 10.54 3.24
C THR A 23 -2.83 10.74 2.89
N GLY A 24 -2.50 10.66 1.59
CA GLY A 24 -1.13 10.74 1.07
C GLY A 24 -0.42 12.08 1.32
N LYS A 25 0.74 11.99 1.97
CA LYS A 25 2.03 12.69 1.72
C LYS A 25 3.01 12.28 2.85
N GLN A 26 4.33 12.14 2.66
CA GLN A 26 5.27 13.11 2.10
C GLN A 26 6.60 12.40 1.75
N GLY A 27 7.10 12.58 0.52
CA GLY A 27 8.40 12.12 0.00
C GLY A 27 8.57 12.48 -1.46
N ASP A 28 9.81 12.44 -2.02
CA ASP A 28 10.29 13.06 -3.29
C ASP A 28 9.51 12.65 -4.57
N TYR A 29 8.21 12.94 -4.58
CA TYR A 29 7.24 12.92 -5.67
C TYR A 29 7.35 11.73 -6.62
N GLY A 30 7.49 10.53 -6.09
CA GLY A 30 7.58 9.34 -6.92
C GLY A 30 8.86 9.22 -7.73
N LYS A 31 9.92 10.01 -7.51
CA LYS A 31 11.21 9.87 -8.24
C LYS A 31 11.83 8.47 -8.21
N TRP A 32 11.43 7.63 -7.25
CA TRP A 32 11.85 6.23 -7.21
C TRP A 32 10.92 5.32 -8.01
N LEU A 33 9.60 5.60 -8.04
CA LEU A 33 8.62 4.99 -8.96
C LEU A 33 8.66 5.57 -10.39
N LEU A 34 9.35 6.70 -10.57
CA LEU A 34 9.63 7.44 -11.80
C LEU A 34 11.14 7.41 -12.08
N GLY A 35 11.92 6.73 -11.23
CA GLY A 35 13.33 6.52 -11.42
C GLY A 35 13.52 5.76 -12.72
N LYS A 36 14.59 6.05 -13.45
CA LYS A 36 14.86 5.54 -14.80
C LYS A 36 14.79 4.01 -14.95
N ASP A 37 14.70 3.28 -13.85
CA ASP A 37 14.58 1.84 -13.83
C ASP A 37 13.12 1.39 -13.74
N LEU A 38 12.50 1.21 -14.92
CA LEU A 38 11.14 0.68 -15.05
C LEU A 38 10.98 -0.71 -14.40
N ALA A 39 12.07 -1.46 -14.23
CA ALA A 39 12.08 -2.78 -13.61
C ALA A 39 11.73 -2.71 -12.13
N THR A 40 12.35 -1.79 -11.38
CA THR A 40 12.08 -1.57 -9.96
C THR A 40 10.61 -1.23 -9.72
N ASN A 41 10.02 -0.40 -10.58
CA ASN A 41 8.61 0.02 -10.45
C ASN A 41 7.65 -1.13 -10.70
N GLN A 42 8.02 -2.06 -11.57
CA GLN A 42 7.23 -3.22 -11.90
C GLN A 42 7.24 -4.25 -10.77
N GLU A 43 8.38 -4.50 -10.13
CA GLU A 43 8.49 -5.40 -8.98
C GLU A 43 7.71 -4.87 -7.77
N GLN A 44 7.83 -3.58 -7.49
CA GLN A 44 7.11 -2.87 -6.43
C GLN A 44 5.59 -2.99 -6.58
N LEU A 45 5.10 -2.73 -7.80
CA LEU A 45 3.69 -2.85 -8.13
C LEU A 45 3.22 -4.30 -8.10
N ALA A 46 4.07 -5.26 -8.50
CA ALA A 46 3.74 -6.68 -8.41
C ALA A 46 3.59 -7.13 -6.95
N VAL A 47 4.46 -6.66 -6.05
CA VAL A 47 4.34 -6.91 -4.60
C VAL A 47 3.05 -6.29 -4.06
N ALA A 48 2.78 -5.02 -4.38
CA ALA A 48 1.57 -4.34 -3.91
C ALA A 48 0.29 -5.02 -4.42
N CYS A 49 0.22 -5.31 -5.72
CA CYS A 49 -0.92 -6.00 -6.30
C CYS A 49 -1.05 -7.43 -5.78
N GLY A 50 0.05 -8.17 -5.61
CA GLY A 50 0.03 -9.49 -4.99
C GLY A 50 -0.53 -9.48 -3.58
N ALA A 51 -0.21 -8.46 -2.78
CA ALA A 51 -0.78 -8.29 -1.44
C ALA A 51 -2.27 -7.91 -1.46
N LEU A 52 -2.71 -7.07 -2.40
CA LEU A 52 -4.10 -6.62 -2.52
C LEU A 52 -5.03 -7.70 -3.08
N VAL A 53 -4.57 -8.47 -4.07
CA VAL A 53 -5.43 -9.32 -4.91
C VAL A 53 -5.07 -10.81 -4.82
N GLY A 54 -3.99 -11.15 -4.12
CA GLY A 54 -3.44 -12.49 -4.07
C GLY A 54 -2.98 -12.94 -5.47
N ARG A 55 -3.30 -14.19 -5.83
CA ARG A 55 -3.10 -14.73 -7.19
C ARG A 55 -4.18 -14.29 -8.19
N GLY A 56 -5.03 -13.33 -7.82
CA GLY A 56 -6.19 -12.89 -8.61
C GLY A 56 -7.44 -13.76 -8.46
N GLU A 57 -7.45 -14.66 -7.47
CA GLU A 57 -8.58 -15.54 -7.15
C GLU A 57 -9.48 -14.96 -6.06
N ILE A 58 -8.95 -14.02 -5.26
CA ILE A 58 -9.64 -13.45 -4.11
C ILE A 58 -10.63 -12.41 -4.60
N LYS A 59 -11.92 -12.70 -4.42
CA LYS A 59 -12.99 -11.77 -4.79
C LYS A 59 -13.06 -10.60 -3.83
N PHE A 60 -13.39 -9.44 -4.37
CA PHE A 60 -13.82 -8.27 -3.63
C PHE A 60 -15.35 -8.29 -3.55
N ALA A 61 -15.90 -8.09 -2.36
CA ALA A 61 -17.31 -7.80 -2.16
C ALA A 61 -17.64 -6.38 -2.63
N ALA A 62 -18.93 -6.11 -2.84
CA ALA A 62 -19.41 -4.78 -3.24
C ALA A 62 -18.87 -3.69 -2.31
N ARG A 63 -18.24 -2.66 -2.90
CA ARG A 63 -17.63 -1.52 -2.17
C ARG A 63 -16.45 -1.89 -1.27
N GLU A 64 -15.98 -3.15 -1.27
CA GLU A 64 -14.80 -3.55 -0.52
C GLU A 64 -13.58 -2.77 -1.01
N ARG A 65 -12.81 -2.28 -0.05
CA ARG A 65 -11.54 -1.60 -0.25
C ARG A 65 -10.47 -2.40 0.48
N ARG A 66 -9.35 -2.64 -0.20
CA ARG A 66 -8.13 -3.17 0.39
C ARG A 66 -7.03 -2.13 0.29
N HIS A 67 -6.12 -2.17 1.24
CA HIS A 67 -4.96 -1.29 1.29
C HIS A 67 -3.71 -2.13 1.50
N PHE A 68 -2.59 -1.68 0.96
CA PHE A 68 -1.28 -2.27 1.18
C PHE A 68 -0.23 -1.17 1.12
N CYS A 69 0.76 -1.29 1.98
CA CYS A 69 1.66 -0.19 2.25
C CYS A 69 3.11 -0.65 2.23
N ILE A 70 3.94 0.07 1.48
CA ILE A 70 5.36 -0.22 1.31
C ILE A 70 6.15 0.93 1.92
N GLN A 71 7.03 0.59 2.86
CA GLN A 71 7.99 1.53 3.42
C GLN A 71 9.33 1.46 2.66
N GLN A 72 9.87 2.60 2.32
CA GLN A 72 11.20 2.79 1.71
C GLN A 72 12.26 3.02 2.80
N GLU A 73 13.53 2.78 2.44
CA GLU A 73 14.69 2.91 3.33
C GLU A 73 14.89 4.32 3.91
N ASN A 74 14.42 5.36 3.21
CA ASN A 74 14.45 6.76 3.65
C ASN A 74 13.23 7.18 4.49
N GLY A 75 12.40 6.21 4.92
CA GLY A 75 11.22 6.46 5.73
C GLY A 75 9.98 6.87 4.94
N PHE A 76 10.06 6.99 3.60
CA PHE A 76 8.89 7.23 2.78
C PHE A 76 7.96 6.01 2.77
N LYS A 77 6.66 6.28 2.70
CA LYS A 77 5.63 5.24 2.66
C LYS A 77 4.75 5.46 1.44
N TRP A 78 4.48 4.36 0.74
CA TRP A 78 3.49 4.28 -0.31
C TRP A 78 2.29 3.54 0.23
N ASP A 79 1.10 4.11 0.09
CA ASP A 79 -0.15 3.44 0.40
C ASP A 79 -0.89 3.20 -0.91
N PHE A 80 -1.08 1.93 -1.24
CA PHE A 80 -1.81 1.47 -2.41
C PHE A 80 -3.18 1.00 -1.96
N GLN A 81 -4.23 1.54 -2.57
CA GLN A 81 -5.59 1.12 -2.28
C GLN A 81 -6.32 0.70 -3.54
N LEU A 82 -7.04 -0.41 -3.43
CA LEU A 82 -7.89 -0.93 -4.49
C LEU A 82 -9.29 -1.14 -3.96
N LYS A 83 -10.27 -0.56 -4.66
CA LYS A 83 -11.68 -0.67 -4.27
C LYS A 83 -12.55 -1.15 -5.42
N TYR A 84 -13.42 -2.11 -5.12
CA TYR A 84 -14.45 -2.56 -6.06
C TYR A 84 -15.64 -1.61 -6.00
N ILE A 85 -15.94 -0.89 -7.09
CA ILE A 85 -16.96 0.17 -7.12
C ILE A 85 -18.32 -0.27 -7.63
N ARG A 86 -18.51 -1.56 -7.91
CA ARG A 86 -19.78 -2.13 -8.39
C ARG A 86 -20.50 -2.94 -7.31
N SER A 87 -21.66 -3.47 -7.66
CA SER A 87 -22.40 -4.47 -6.88
C SER A 87 -21.87 -5.88 -7.13
N GLY A 88 -22.29 -6.84 -6.30
CA GLY A 88 -21.88 -8.24 -6.42
C GLY A 88 -20.47 -8.50 -5.90
N SER A 89 -19.78 -9.48 -6.50
CA SER A 89 -18.39 -9.77 -6.17
C SER A 89 -17.57 -10.04 -7.44
N ARG A 90 -16.32 -9.59 -7.45
CA ARG A 90 -15.42 -9.78 -8.59
C ARG A 90 -13.98 -9.96 -8.11
N ALA A 91 -13.24 -10.85 -8.75
CA ALA A 91 -11.79 -10.93 -8.59
C ALA A 91 -11.10 -10.13 -9.70
N ILE A 92 -9.89 -9.64 -9.41
CA ILE A 92 -9.06 -8.87 -10.33
C ILE A 92 -7.74 -9.60 -10.49
N GLY A 93 -7.26 -9.72 -11.73
CA GLY A 93 -5.95 -10.30 -12.00
C GLY A 93 -4.81 -9.34 -11.60
N ILE A 94 -3.64 -9.89 -11.31
CA ILE A 94 -2.42 -9.11 -11.00
C ILE A 94 -2.14 -8.09 -12.10
N GLU A 95 -2.23 -8.48 -13.38
CA GLU A 95 -1.98 -7.59 -14.52
C GLU A 95 -2.98 -6.42 -14.60
N GLU A 96 -4.27 -6.66 -14.32
CA GLU A 96 -5.30 -5.60 -14.31
C GLU A 96 -5.05 -4.63 -13.14
N CYS A 97 -4.65 -5.15 -11.97
CA CYS A 97 -4.25 -4.33 -10.83
C CYS A 97 -3.03 -3.46 -11.17
N MET A 98 -1.96 -4.07 -11.69
CA MET A 98 -0.73 -3.36 -12.02
C MET A 98 -0.96 -2.33 -13.11
N GLY A 99 -1.78 -2.65 -14.12
CA GLY A 99 -2.14 -1.73 -15.20
C GLY A 99 -2.88 -0.49 -14.71
N GLY A 100 -3.75 -0.62 -13.70
CA GLY A 100 -4.40 0.51 -13.03
C GLY A 100 -3.42 1.32 -12.18
N MET A 101 -2.73 0.67 -11.24
CA MET A 101 -1.81 1.33 -10.31
C MET A 101 -0.65 2.04 -11.02
N ARG A 102 -0.15 1.48 -12.13
CA ARG A 102 0.91 2.10 -12.95
C ARG A 102 0.50 3.47 -13.51
N LYS A 103 -0.79 3.75 -13.68
CA LYS A 103 -1.27 5.08 -14.11
C LYS A 103 -1.21 6.09 -12.96
N GLU A 104 -1.54 5.66 -11.76
CA GLU A 104 -1.63 6.54 -10.58
C GLU A 104 -0.25 6.89 -10.02
N VAL A 105 0.71 5.96 -10.06
CA VAL A 105 2.10 6.23 -9.62
C VAL A 105 2.86 7.21 -10.53
N LYS A 106 2.35 7.48 -11.73
CA LYS A 106 2.92 8.49 -12.64
C LYS A 106 2.55 9.91 -12.24
N CYS A 107 1.56 10.08 -11.37
CA CYS A 107 1.14 11.38 -10.88
C CYS A 107 2.10 11.85 -9.78
N LEU A 108 2.50 13.13 -9.84
CA LEU A 108 3.49 13.74 -8.94
C LEU A 108 3.18 13.52 -7.45
N ARG A 109 1.91 13.33 -7.07
CA ARG A 109 1.46 13.20 -5.67
C ARG A 109 0.68 11.92 -5.40
N GLY A 110 0.86 10.89 -6.23
CA GLY A 110 -0.10 9.81 -6.32
C GLY A 110 -1.35 10.24 -7.08
N GLY A 111 -2.15 9.28 -7.48
CA GLY A 111 -3.36 9.49 -8.27
C GLY A 111 -4.54 8.79 -7.64
N GLN A 112 -5.73 9.15 -8.07
CA GLN A 112 -6.94 8.42 -7.76
C GLN A 112 -7.78 8.39 -9.02
N THR A 113 -7.94 7.21 -9.59
CA THR A 113 -8.74 7.03 -10.80
C THR A 113 -9.70 5.87 -10.65
N SER A 114 -10.96 6.11 -10.98
CA SER A 114 -11.96 5.07 -11.15
C SER A 114 -12.04 4.65 -12.61
N TYR A 115 -11.87 3.37 -12.89
CA TYR A 115 -12.01 2.81 -14.23
C TYR A 115 -12.78 1.48 -14.19
N TYR A 116 -13.85 1.42 -14.99
CA TYR A 116 -14.73 0.26 -15.15
C TYR A 116 -15.34 -0.26 -13.84
N ASN A 117 -14.65 -1.16 -13.14
CA ASN A 117 -15.11 -1.84 -11.92
C ASN A 117 -14.30 -1.45 -10.69
N TRP A 118 -13.21 -0.71 -10.86
CA TRP A 118 -12.20 -0.50 -9.83
C TRP A 118 -11.88 0.97 -9.65
N GLU A 119 -11.50 1.32 -8.43
CA GLU A 119 -10.89 2.58 -8.06
C GLU A 119 -9.49 2.29 -7.53
N TYR A 120 -8.49 2.88 -8.18
CA TYR A 120 -7.05 2.71 -7.91
C TYR A 120 -6.52 3.98 -7.25
N MET A 121 -5.77 3.82 -6.17
CA MET A 121 -5.13 4.89 -5.39
C MET A 121 -3.72 4.47 -5.00
#